data_AF-A0A0R3SV77-F1
#
_entry.id   AF-A0A0R3SV77-F1
#
_cell.length_a   1.000
_cell.length_b   1.000
_cell.length_c   1.000
_cell.angle_alpha   90.00
_cell.angle_beta   90.00
_cell.angle_gamma   90.00
#
_symmetry.space_group_name_H-M   'P 1'
#
loop_
_entity.id
_entity.type
_entity.pdbx_description
1 polymer ?
#
loop_
_entity_poly.entity_id
_entity_poly.type
_entity_poly.pdbx_seq_one_letter_code
_entity_poly.pdbx_strand_id
1 'polypeptide(L)'
;MRSLLGETRVDDVILRQLWMKCLPTNMAAYLTTSINRGNLEELAEAADKIQELFERPCVQAVETPTPNRVTTQQSDVLTKLLEKLELLMPNISSQSGSK
;
A
#
# COMPACT_ATOMS: atom_id res chain seq x y z
N MET A 1 -26.06 0.23 -11.31
CA MET A 1 -26.98 0.60 -10.21
C MET A 1 -26.76 2.06 -9.83
N ARG A 2 -27.41 3.02 -10.52
CA ARG A 2 -27.20 4.48 -10.28
C ARG A 2 -28.48 5.22 -9.82
N SER A 3 -29.60 4.52 -9.69
CA SER A 3 -30.88 5.09 -9.24
C SER A 3 -31.32 4.41 -7.94
N LEU A 4 -31.35 5.19 -6.87
CA LEU A 4 -32.03 4.83 -5.62
C LEU A 4 -33.36 5.59 -5.63
N LEU A 5 -34.46 4.87 -5.84
CA LEU A 5 -35.84 5.32 -5.67
C LEU A 5 -36.17 6.74 -6.22
N GLY A 6 -36.56 6.83 -7.50
CA GLY A 6 -37.25 7.99 -8.09
C GLY A 6 -36.41 9.27 -8.24
N GLU A 7 -35.94 9.56 -9.46
CA GLU A 7 -35.37 10.83 -9.96
C GLU A 7 -34.24 11.54 -9.18
N THR A 8 -33.99 11.21 -7.92
CA THR A 8 -32.83 11.65 -7.14
C THR A 8 -31.59 10.92 -7.62
N ARG A 9 -30.83 11.60 -8.48
CA ARG A 9 -29.48 11.20 -8.86
C ARG A 9 -28.52 11.57 -7.74
N VAL A 10 -27.85 10.57 -7.16
CA VAL A 10 -26.75 10.81 -6.22
C VAL A 10 -25.59 11.40 -7.01
N ASP A 11 -25.00 12.48 -6.47
CA ASP A 11 -23.84 13.12 -7.08
C ASP A 11 -22.65 12.14 -7.16
N ASP A 12 -21.98 12.10 -8.30
CA ASP A 12 -20.91 11.14 -8.57
C ASP A 12 -19.68 11.38 -7.67
N VAL A 13 -19.47 12.60 -7.17
CA VAL A 13 -18.47 12.92 -6.15
C VAL A 13 -18.82 12.23 -4.83
N ILE A 14 -20.09 12.32 -4.40
CA ILE A 14 -20.55 11.68 -3.17
C ILE A 14 -20.42 10.16 -3.28
N LEU A 15 -20.80 9.60 -4.44
CA LEU A 15 -20.73 8.17 -4.67
C LEU A 15 -19.28 7.66 -4.63
N ARG A 16 -18.34 8.37 -5.26
CA ARG A 16 -16.90 8.05 -5.20
C ARG A 16 -16.34 8.13 -3.79
N GLN A 17 -16.71 9.17 -3.04
CA GLN A 17 -16.27 9.31 -1.64
C GLN A 17 -16.81 8.17 -0.77
N LEU A 18 -18.09 7.83 -0.90
CA LEU A 18 -18.69 6.74 -0.15
C LEU A 18 -18.05 5.41 -0.51
N TRP A 19 -17.83 5.15 -1.80
CA TRP A 19 -17.19 3.94 -2.27
C TRP A 19 -15.76 3.80 -1.74
N MET A 20 -14.96 4.87 -1.75
CA MET A 20 -13.62 4.89 -1.16
C MET A 20 -13.62 4.60 0.34
N LYS A 21 -14.67 4.98 1.07
CA LYS A 21 -14.81 4.67 2.52
C LYS A 21 -15.14 3.19 2.77
N CYS A 22 -15.68 2.48 1.79
CA CYS A 22 -15.97 1.04 1.89
C CYS A 22 -14.75 0.16 1.63
N LEU A 23 -13.65 0.73 1.11
CA LEU A 23 -12.44 -0.04 0.79
C LEU A 23 -11.56 -0.28 2.03
N PRO A 24 -10.78 -1.37 2.04
CA PRO A 24 -9.69 -1.56 3.01
C PRO A 24 -8.70 -0.38 3.00
N THR A 25 -8.21 0.01 4.17
CA THR A 25 -7.35 1.20 4.34
C THR A 25 -6.11 1.18 3.45
N ASN A 26 -5.49 0.01 3.27
CA ASN A 26 -4.33 -0.16 2.39
C ASN A 26 -4.68 0.13 0.93
N MET A 27 -5.83 -0.34 0.44
CA MET A 27 -6.28 -0.11 -0.93
C MET A 27 -6.71 1.34 -1.16
N ALA A 28 -7.44 1.93 -0.20
CA ALA A 28 -7.84 3.33 -0.25
C ALA A 28 -6.63 4.29 -0.32
N ALA A 29 -5.51 3.96 0.36
CA ALA A 29 -4.29 4.75 0.29
C ALA A 29 -3.72 4.82 -1.15
N TYR A 30 -3.73 3.71 -1.88
CA TYR A 30 -3.26 3.68 -3.28
C TYR A 30 -4.17 4.45 -4.24
N LEU A 31 -5.48 4.50 -3.96
CA LEU A 31 -6.48 5.13 -4.83
C LEU A 31 -6.78 6.61 -4.47
N THR A 32 -6.18 7.13 -3.40
CA THR A 32 -6.42 8.51 -2.95
C THR A 32 -6.04 9.55 -4.01
N THR A 33 -5.05 9.28 -4.85
CA THR A 33 -4.63 10.20 -5.92
C THR A 33 -5.54 10.14 -7.15
N SER A 34 -6.24 9.01 -7.38
CA SER A 34 -7.11 8.80 -8.53
C SER A 34 -8.56 9.25 -8.29
N ILE A 35 -8.98 9.44 -7.03
CA ILE A 35 -10.36 9.80 -6.66
C ILE A 35 -10.91 11.03 -7.40
N ASN A 36 -10.05 12.03 -7.63
CA ASN A 36 -10.44 13.29 -8.28
C ASN A 36 -10.28 13.26 -9.80
N ARG A 37 -9.59 12.25 -10.34
CA ARG A 37 -9.15 12.20 -11.74
C ARG A 37 -10.02 11.29 -12.59
N GLY A 38 -10.53 10.20 -12.01
CA GLY A 38 -11.29 9.18 -12.72
C GLY A 38 -12.76 9.10 -12.31
N ASN A 39 -13.57 8.47 -13.16
CA ASN A 39 -14.94 8.11 -12.80
C ASN A 39 -14.95 6.89 -11.85
N LEU A 40 -16.11 6.58 -11.27
CA LEU A 40 -16.23 5.45 -10.33
C LEU A 40 -15.84 4.10 -10.95
N GLU A 41 -16.11 3.91 -12.23
CA GLU A 41 -15.80 2.66 -12.96
C GLU A 41 -14.28 2.45 -13.05
N GLU A 42 -13.53 3.50 -13.37
CA GLU A 42 -12.05 3.47 -13.42
C GLU A 42 -11.44 3.23 -12.04
N LEU A 43 -12.05 3.78 -10.99
CA LEU A 43 -11.62 3.53 -9.60
C LEU A 43 -11.85 2.08 -9.20
N ALA A 44 -12.99 1.50 -9.59
CA ALA A 44 -13.29 0.09 -9.36
C ALA A 44 -12.30 -0.82 -10.10
N GLU A 45 -12.02 -0.55 -11.37
CA GLU A 45 -11.04 -1.33 -12.14
C GLU A 45 -9.62 -1.24 -11.52
N ALA A 46 -9.24 -0.07 -11.01
CA ALA A 46 -7.96 0.09 -10.32
C ALA A 46 -7.92 -0.68 -8.99
N ALA A 47 -9.02 -0.74 -8.24
CA ALA A 47 -9.13 -1.56 -7.04
C ALA A 47 -9.00 -3.06 -7.36
N ASP A 48 -9.65 -3.53 -8.43
CA ASP A 48 -9.57 -4.93 -8.86
C ASP A 48 -8.12 -5.32 -9.21
N LYS A 49 -7.40 -4.45 -9.94
CA LYS A 49 -5.98 -4.65 -10.25
C LYS A 49 -5.11 -4.68 -9.00
N ILE A 50 -5.40 -3.81 -8.03
CA ILE A 50 -4.70 -3.82 -6.74
C ILE A 50 -4.94 -5.16 -6.04
N GLN A 51 -6.20 -5.61 -5.97
CA GLN A 51 -6.55 -6.89 -5.36
C GLN A 51 -5.81 -8.05 -6.02
N GLU A 52 -5.75 -8.11 -7.35
CA GLU A 52 -5.03 -9.15 -8.09
C GLU A 52 -3.53 -9.24 -7.70
N LEU A 53 -2.89 -8.10 -7.43
CA LEU A 53 -1.49 -8.06 -6.97
C LEU A 53 -1.32 -8.58 -5.54
N PHE A 54 -2.30 -8.35 -4.66
CA PHE A 54 -2.25 -8.72 -3.25
C PHE A 54 -2.81 -10.11 -2.95
N GLU A 55 -3.76 -10.60 -3.76
CA GLU A 55 -4.38 -11.92 -3.63
C GLU A 55 -3.48 -13.07 -4.07
N ARG A 56 -2.25 -12.80 -4.51
CA ARG A 56 -1.28 -13.86 -4.72
C ARG A 56 -1.24 -14.70 -3.45
N PRO A 57 -1.72 -15.96 -3.47
CA PRO A 57 -1.89 -16.71 -2.25
C PRO A 57 -0.52 -16.80 -1.61
N CYS A 58 -0.38 -16.19 -0.43
CA CYS A 58 0.67 -16.62 0.47
C CYS A 58 0.27 -18.05 0.78
N VAL A 59 0.80 -19.02 0.03
CA VAL A 59 0.75 -20.41 0.41
C VAL A 59 1.52 -20.46 1.72
N GLN A 60 0.83 -20.22 2.83
CA GLN A 60 1.28 -20.71 4.11
C GLN A 60 1.25 -22.22 3.91
N ALA A 61 2.42 -22.76 3.56
CA ALA A 61 2.65 -24.19 3.64
C ALA A 61 2.12 -24.58 5.01
N VAL A 62 1.11 -25.44 5.03
CA VAL A 62 0.55 -26.01 6.25
C VAL A 62 1.76 -26.46 7.07
N GLU A 63 2.02 -25.77 8.18
CA GLU A 63 3.09 -26.13 9.09
C GLU A 63 2.73 -27.52 9.61
N THR A 64 3.26 -28.57 8.95
CA THR A 64 3.56 -29.79 9.68
C THR A 64 4.51 -29.37 10.80
N PRO A 65 4.28 -29.81 12.05
CA PRO A 65 5.07 -29.36 13.17
C PRO A 65 6.53 -29.80 12.97
N THR A 66 7.32 -28.90 12.42
CA THR A 66 8.77 -28.95 12.38
C THR A 66 9.26 -27.74 13.16
N PRO A 67 10.01 -27.94 14.25
CA PRO A 67 10.48 -26.83 15.05
C PRO A 67 11.61 -26.15 14.29
N ASN A 68 11.36 -24.97 13.71
CA ASN A 68 12.29 -23.84 13.66
C ASN A 68 11.63 -22.63 12.98
N ARG A 69 11.04 -21.77 13.82
CA ARG A 69 10.57 -20.44 13.44
C ARG A 69 11.78 -19.58 13.10
N VAL A 70 11.96 -19.25 11.82
CA VAL A 70 12.91 -18.20 11.39
C VAL A 70 12.15 -17.14 10.60
N THR A 71 11.32 -16.38 11.29
CA THR A 71 10.73 -15.14 10.74
C THR A 71 10.99 -13.91 11.59
N THR A 72 11.62 -14.04 12.76
CA THR A 72 12.12 -12.90 13.55
C THR A 72 13.56 -12.52 13.20
N GLN A 73 14.35 -13.46 12.67
CA GLN A 73 15.76 -13.19 12.35
C GLN A 73 15.95 -12.33 11.09
N GLN A 74 15.00 -12.35 10.15
CA GLN A 74 15.12 -11.57 8.91
C GLN A 74 14.98 -10.06 9.15
N SER A 75 14.13 -9.63 10.10
CA SER A 75 14.05 -8.21 10.45
C SER A 75 15.36 -7.71 11.06
N ASP A 76 15.99 -8.50 11.93
CA ASP A 76 17.27 -8.16 12.54
C ASP A 76 18.42 -8.14 11.53
N VAL A 77 18.39 -9.01 10.52
CA VAL A 77 19.41 -8.99 9.45
C VAL A 77 19.24 -7.77 8.55
N LEU A 78 18.00 -7.38 8.24
CA LEU A 78 17.71 -6.19 7.42
C LEU A 78 18.03 -4.88 8.15
N THR A 79 17.70 -4.76 9.44
CA THR A 79 18.07 -3.59 10.25
C THR A 79 19.58 -3.47 10.39
N LYS A 80 20.28 -4.58 10.59
CA LYS A 80 21.75 -4.60 10.69
C LYS A 80 22.44 -4.30 9.37
N LEU A 81 21.84 -4.64 8.23
CA LEU A 81 22.32 -4.22 6.91
C LEU A 81 22.11 -2.73 6.66
N LEU A 82 20.97 -2.17 7.07
CA LEU A 82 20.70 -0.74 7.00
C LEU A 82 21.71 0.07 7.83
N GLU A 83 21.93 -0.34 9.07
CA GLU A 83 22.89 0.31 9.97
C GLU A 83 24.33 0.25 9.41
N LYS A 84 24.69 -0.87 8.78
CA LYS A 84 25.99 -1.04 8.13
C LYS A 84 26.17 -0.19 6.86
N LEU A 85 25.09 0.09 6.12
CA LEU A 85 25.12 1.00 4.97
C LEU A 85 25.23 2.47 5.39
N GLU A 86 24.57 2.83 6.50
CA GLU A 86 24.66 4.17 7.09
C GLU A 86 26.08 4.45 7.60
N LEU A 87 26.71 3.46 8.22
CA LEU A 87 28.10 3.54 8.69
C LEU A 87 29.12 3.60 7.53
N LEU A 88 28.75 3.13 6.33
CA LEU A 88 29.60 3.14 5.14
C LEU A 88 29.49 4.44 4.32
N MET A 89 28.57 5.36 4.66
CA MET A 89 28.58 6.73 4.16
C MET A 89 29.18 7.69 5.20
N PRO A 90 30.51 7.83 5.28
CA PRO A 90 31.09 8.94 6.00
C PRO A 90 30.70 10.24 5.28
N ASN A 91 29.98 11.06 6.03
CA ASN A 91 29.63 12.44 5.79
C ASN A 91 30.77 13.21 5.07
N ILE A 92 30.70 13.34 3.75
CA ILE A 92 31.63 14.21 2.98
C ILE A 92 31.18 15.68 2.97
N SER A 93 30.23 16.07 3.83
CA SER A 93 29.83 17.47 3.93
C SER A 93 30.73 18.24 4.91
N SER A 94 31.58 19.07 4.31
CA SER A 94 32.15 20.30 4.87
C SER A 94 33.27 20.21 5.90
N GLN A 95 34.49 19.97 5.41
CA GLN A 95 35.65 20.73 5.86
C GLN A 95 36.01 21.76 4.77
N SER A 96 35.19 22.82 4.66
CA SER A 96 35.59 24.04 3.94
C SER A 96 36.62 24.76 4.81
N GLY A 97 37.90 24.49 4.52
CA GLY A 97 39.03 25.14 5.16
C GLY A 97 39.04 26.63 4.85
N SER A 98 39.03 27.43 5.90
CA SER A 98 39.46 28.82 5.88
C SER A 98 40.97 28.88 5.69
N LYS A 99 41.45 29.59 4.65
CA LYS A 99 42.51 30.61 4.75
C LYS A 99 42.65 31.36 3.43
#